data_AF-A8M1A2-F1
#
_entry.id   AF-A8M1A2-F1
#
_cell.length_a   1.000
_cell.length_b   1.000
_cell.length_c   1.000
_cell.angle_alpha   90.00
_cell.angle_beta   90.00
_cell.angle_gamma   90.00
#
_symmetry.space_group_name_H-M   'P 1'
#
loop_
_entity.id
_entity.type
_entity.pdbx_description
1 polymer ?
#
loop_
_entity_poly.entity_id
_entity_poly.type
_entity_poly.pdbx_seq_one_letter_code
_entity_poly.pdbx_strand_id
1 'polypeptide(L)'
;MGQVLLLLVVALTVAAVIFGVTVLVTGRDPGLAPAEPDGVAVPLPSTRPLRESDVGKVRFDTALRGYRMAQVDQAMRRAAYDIGYKTELIGVLEAEVTALREGRTADAEALCRAREQAAGAQPGAGVDQPAGVGERTGPPDDQAAAEPADKARPAGGADPVARPEPA
;
A
#
# COMPACT_ATOMS: atom_id res chain seq x y z
N MET A 1 38.03 36.28 40.63
CA MET A 1 36.90 36.08 39.69
C MET A 1 37.31 36.16 38.22
N GLY A 2 38.06 37.18 37.76
CA GLY A 2 38.46 37.29 36.35
C GLY A 2 39.29 36.11 35.81
N GLN A 3 40.16 35.53 36.63
CA GLN A 3 40.99 34.37 36.24
C GLN A 3 40.16 33.11 35.98
N VAL A 4 39.08 32.90 36.73
CA VAL A 4 38.16 31.76 36.54
C VAL A 4 37.35 31.95 35.25
N LEU A 5 36.94 33.19 34.96
CA LEU A 5 36.25 33.56 33.72
C LEU A 5 37.15 33.35 32.49
N LEU A 6 38.42 33.74 32.57
CA LEU A 6 39.39 33.53 31.50
C LEU A 6 39.62 32.04 31.25
N LEU A 7 39.79 31.24 32.30
CA LEU A 7 39.93 29.78 32.18
C LEU A 7 38.70 29.14 31.55
N LEU A 8 37.49 29.59 31.90
CA LEU A 8 36.24 29.08 31.33
C LEU A 8 36.14 29.40 29.83
N VAL A 9 36.46 30.64 29.42
CA VAL A 9 36.46 31.02 28.00
C VAL A 9 37.47 30.19 27.21
N VAL A 10 38.69 30.02 27.74
CA VAL A 10 39.72 29.19 27.10
C VAL A 10 39.28 27.72 27.00
N ALA A 11 38.67 27.18 28.05
CA ALA A 11 38.18 25.80 28.01
C ALA A 11 37.07 25.62 26.96
N LEU A 12 36.13 26.57 26.85
CA LEU A 12 35.06 26.52 25.84
C LEU A 12 35.60 26.67 24.42
N THR A 13 36.56 27.54 24.18
CA THR A 13 37.15 27.70 22.83
C THR A 13 37.91 26.44 22.43
N VAL A 14 38.69 25.86 23.34
CA VAL A 14 39.38 24.58 23.09
C VAL A 14 38.37 23.47 22.84
N ALA A 15 37.31 23.37 23.64
CA ALA A 15 36.25 22.39 23.44
C ALA A 15 35.54 22.58 22.09
N ALA A 16 35.23 23.81 21.69
CA ALA A 16 34.60 24.12 20.40
C ALA A 16 35.51 23.78 19.22
N VAL A 17 36.82 24.05 19.32
CA VAL A 17 37.79 23.69 18.29
C VAL A 17 37.92 22.16 18.19
N ILE A 18 38.06 21.46 19.31
CA ILE A 18 38.14 19.99 19.33
C ILE A 18 36.85 19.40 18.77
N PHE A 19 35.68 19.90 19.17
CA PHE A 19 34.40 19.46 18.66
C PHE A 19 34.29 19.71 17.16
N GLY A 20 34.65 20.90 16.68
CA GLY A 20 34.67 21.24 15.25
C GLY A 20 35.58 20.33 14.45
N VAL A 21 36.80 20.06 14.93
CA VAL A 21 37.73 19.12 14.29
C VAL A 21 37.18 17.69 14.33
N THR A 22 36.61 17.26 15.46
CA THR A 22 36.04 15.91 15.60
C THR A 22 34.84 15.72 14.67
N VAL A 23 33.97 16.72 14.53
CA VAL A 23 32.84 16.71 13.58
C VAL A 23 33.35 16.80 12.14
N LEU A 24 34.41 17.54 11.86
CA LEU A 24 34.97 17.60 10.50
C LEU A 24 35.63 16.27 10.09
N VAL A 25 36.32 15.63 11.02
CA VAL A 25 37.00 14.34 10.81
C VAL A 25 36.01 13.17 10.79
N THR A 26 35.09 13.13 11.74
CA THR A 26 34.08 12.06 11.89
C THR A 26 32.87 12.27 10.96
N GLY A 27 32.51 13.52 10.71
CA GLY A 27 31.41 13.92 9.84
C GLY A 27 31.78 13.98 8.37
N ARG A 28 32.97 13.49 7.99
CA ARG A 28 33.12 12.93 6.65
C ARG A 28 32.26 11.66 6.63
N ASP A 29 31.00 11.86 6.25
CA ASP A 29 30.06 10.82 5.88
C ASP A 29 30.85 9.66 5.27
N PRO A 30 30.84 8.45 5.85
CA PRO A 30 31.41 7.28 5.19
C PRO A 30 30.68 7.21 3.87
N GLY A 31 31.37 7.65 2.81
CA GLY A 31 30.73 8.21 1.63
C GLY A 31 29.57 7.32 1.24
N LEU A 32 28.37 7.91 1.13
CA LEU A 32 27.26 7.23 0.49
C LEU A 32 27.86 6.61 -0.77
N ALA A 33 27.99 5.27 -0.77
CA ALA A 33 28.36 4.56 -1.98
C ALA A 33 27.46 5.15 -3.06
N PRO A 34 27.98 5.47 -4.27
CA PRO A 34 27.18 6.05 -5.32
C PRO A 34 25.87 5.28 -5.33
N ALA A 35 24.79 5.93 -4.87
CA ALA A 35 23.53 5.24 -4.76
C ALA A 35 23.26 4.84 -6.20
N GLU A 36 23.20 3.53 -6.46
CA GLU A 36 22.86 3.01 -7.77
C GLU A 36 21.66 3.86 -8.21
N PRO A 37 21.79 4.63 -9.31
CA PRO A 37 20.83 5.67 -9.63
C PRO A 37 19.45 5.07 -9.49
N ASP A 38 18.62 5.67 -8.62
CA ASP A 38 17.29 5.15 -8.26
C ASP A 38 16.67 4.57 -9.53
N GLY A 39 16.48 3.25 -9.53
CA GLY A 39 16.29 2.49 -10.76
C GLY A 39 15.19 3.13 -11.61
N VAL A 40 15.54 3.49 -12.85
CA VAL A 40 14.63 4.18 -13.78
C VAL A 40 13.29 3.45 -13.80
N ALA A 41 12.18 4.19 -13.72
CA ALA A 41 10.86 3.62 -13.85
C ALA A 41 10.78 2.68 -15.06
N VAL A 42 10.29 1.47 -14.82
CA VAL A 42 10.07 0.45 -15.84
C VAL A 42 8.57 0.41 -16.10
N PRO A 43 8.10 1.00 -17.21
CA PRO A 43 6.68 1.05 -17.51
C PRO A 43 6.16 -0.33 -17.93
N LEU A 44 4.84 -0.49 -17.85
CA LEU A 44 4.15 -1.66 -18.40
C LEU A 44 4.28 -1.70 -19.93
N PRO A 45 4.39 -2.89 -20.53
CA PRO A 45 4.34 -3.04 -21.98
C PRO A 45 3.03 -2.47 -22.55
N SER A 46 3.13 -1.57 -23.54
CA SER A 46 1.97 -0.96 -24.21
C SER A 46 1.65 -1.59 -25.57
N THR A 47 2.57 -2.39 -26.11
CA THR A 47 2.48 -2.97 -27.47
C THR A 47 1.78 -4.32 -27.52
N ARG A 48 1.50 -4.93 -26.36
CA ARG A 48 0.84 -6.24 -26.25
C ARG A 48 -0.02 -6.33 -24.99
N PRO A 49 -0.95 -7.30 -24.91
CA PRO A 49 -1.65 -7.60 -23.67
C PRO A 49 -0.69 -7.89 -22.51
N LEU A 50 -1.06 -7.42 -21.32
CA LEU A 50 -0.30 -7.65 -20.09
C LEU A 50 -0.36 -9.12 -19.69
N ARG A 51 0.77 -9.62 -19.20
CA ARG A 51 0.87 -10.90 -18.51
C ARG A 51 1.11 -10.65 -17.02
N GLU A 52 0.79 -11.65 -16.20
CA GLU A 52 1.08 -11.63 -14.76
C GLU A 52 2.54 -11.27 -14.47
N SER A 53 3.48 -11.85 -15.23
CA SER A 53 4.92 -11.59 -15.08
C SER A 53 5.35 -10.15 -15.37
N ASP A 54 4.57 -9.41 -16.14
CA ASP A 54 4.90 -8.02 -16.49
C ASP A 54 4.62 -7.09 -15.32
N VAL A 55 3.55 -7.36 -14.58
CA VAL A 55 3.15 -6.58 -13.40
C VAL A 55 4.22 -6.66 -12.31
N GLY A 56 4.83 -7.84 -12.12
CA GLY A 56 5.91 -8.04 -11.15
C GLY A 56 7.23 -7.35 -11.52
N LYS A 57 7.40 -6.88 -12.77
CA LYS A 57 8.62 -6.22 -13.26
C LYS A 57 8.52 -4.70 -13.27
N VAL A 58 7.33 -4.15 -13.06
CA VAL A 58 7.11 -2.70 -13.05
C VAL A 58 7.90 -2.04 -11.93
N ARG A 59 8.50 -0.89 -12.24
CA ARG A 59 9.14 -0.02 -11.26
C ARG A 59 8.56 1.38 -11.41
N PHE A 60 8.19 1.96 -10.28
CA PHE A 60 7.60 3.30 -10.21
C PHE A 60 8.64 4.28 -9.68
N ASP A 61 8.64 5.51 -10.20
CA ASP A 61 9.43 6.59 -9.63
C ASP A 61 8.86 7.03 -8.27
N THR A 62 9.74 7.50 -7.39
CA THR A 62 9.35 8.08 -6.10
C THR A 62 9.14 9.59 -6.22
N ALA A 63 8.07 10.10 -5.60
CA ALA A 63 7.77 11.53 -5.52
C ALA A 63 7.62 11.99 -4.06
N LEU A 64 7.81 13.29 -3.80
CA LEU A 64 7.69 13.91 -2.47
C LEU A 64 6.35 13.63 -1.77
N ARG A 65 5.30 13.37 -2.56
CA ARG A 65 4.02 12.85 -2.11
C ARG A 65 3.61 11.71 -3.02
N GLY A 66 3.20 10.59 -2.44
CA GLY A 66 2.79 9.41 -3.19
C GLY A 66 1.88 8.49 -2.40
N TYR A 67 1.41 7.44 -3.06
CA TYR A 67 0.71 6.35 -2.39
C TYR A 67 1.68 5.55 -1.51
N ARG A 68 1.15 4.88 -0.47
CA ARG A 68 1.98 3.98 0.34
C ARG A 68 2.39 2.77 -0.49
N MET A 69 3.70 2.52 -0.60
CA MET A 69 4.24 1.42 -1.41
C MET A 69 3.65 0.06 -1.01
N ALA A 70 3.49 -0.21 0.29
CA ALA A 70 2.85 -1.45 0.74
C ALA A 70 1.42 -1.67 0.19
N GLN A 71 0.62 -0.59 0.10
CA GLN A 71 -0.74 -0.65 -0.43
C GLN A 71 -0.74 -0.82 -1.96
N VAL A 72 0.15 -0.10 -2.64
CA VAL A 72 0.34 -0.24 -4.09
C VAL A 72 0.81 -1.64 -4.42
N ASP A 73 1.80 -2.18 -3.72
CA ASP A 73 2.34 -3.51 -3.95
C ASP A 73 1.29 -4.60 -3.69
N GLN A 74 0.45 -4.44 -2.66
CA GLN A 74 -0.67 -5.35 -2.42
C GLN A 74 -1.68 -5.32 -3.57
N ALA A 75 -2.08 -4.11 -4.01
CA ALA A 75 -3.00 -3.94 -5.12
C ALA A 75 -2.41 -4.52 -6.43
N MET A 76 -1.12 -4.27 -6.69
CA MET A 76 -0.43 -4.78 -7.89
C MET A 76 -0.26 -6.29 -7.85
N ARG A 77 0.04 -6.90 -6.70
CA ARG A 77 0.05 -8.37 -6.55
C ARG A 77 -1.32 -8.96 -6.81
N ARG A 78 -2.38 -8.35 -6.29
CA ARG A 78 -3.76 -8.79 -6.55
C ARG A 78 -4.11 -8.69 -8.03
N ALA A 79 -3.76 -7.57 -8.66
CA ALA A 79 -3.99 -7.37 -10.09
C ALA A 79 -3.20 -8.36 -10.95
N ALA A 80 -1.94 -8.65 -10.61
CA ALA A 80 -1.11 -9.64 -11.30
C ALA A 80 -1.77 -11.02 -11.26
N TYR A 81 -2.22 -11.45 -10.09
CA TYR A 81 -2.95 -12.70 -9.91
C TYR A 81 -4.24 -12.75 -10.73
N ASP A 82 -5.05 -11.68 -10.69
CA ASP A 82 -6.29 -11.62 -11.46
C ASP A 82 -6.03 -11.66 -12.98
N ILE A 83 -4.92 -11.11 -13.46
CA ILE A 83 -4.50 -11.20 -14.87
C ILE A 83 -4.10 -12.64 -15.23
N GLY A 84 -3.30 -13.29 -14.38
CA GLY A 84 -2.92 -14.70 -14.57
C GLY A 84 -4.16 -15.60 -14.62
N TYR A 85 -5.03 -15.48 -13.61
CA TYR A 85 -6.30 -16.22 -13.53
C TYR A 85 -7.18 -16.03 -14.76
N LYS A 86 -7.36 -14.78 -15.23
CA LYS A 86 -8.16 -14.50 -16.42
C LYS A 86 -7.52 -15.03 -17.69
N THR A 87 -6.19 -15.01 -17.80
CA THR A 87 -5.48 -15.53 -18.97
C THR A 87 -5.66 -17.05 -19.10
N GLU A 88 -5.53 -17.78 -17.99
CA GLU A 88 -5.80 -19.22 -17.95
C GLU A 88 -7.27 -19.52 -18.26
N LEU A 89 -8.19 -18.75 -17.68
CA LEU A 89 -9.62 -18.89 -17.93
C LEU A 89 -9.97 -18.72 -19.42
N ILE A 90 -9.37 -17.73 -20.09
CA ILE A 90 -9.53 -17.51 -21.52
C ILE A 90 -8.97 -18.70 -22.30
N GLY A 91 -7.79 -19.20 -21.96
CA GLY A 91 -7.20 -20.37 -22.63
C GLY A 91 -8.07 -21.62 -22.55
N VAL A 92 -8.68 -21.88 -21.38
CA VAL A 92 -9.65 -22.97 -21.21
C VAL A 92 -10.89 -22.77 -22.08
N LEU A 93 -11.42 -21.54 -22.13
CA LEU A 93 -12.61 -21.22 -22.92
C LEU A 93 -12.35 -21.31 -24.42
N GLU A 94 -11.17 -20.89 -24.89
CA GLU A 94 -10.73 -21.04 -26.28
C GLU A 94 -10.58 -22.53 -26.66
N ALA A 95 -10.04 -23.36 -25.76
CA ALA A 95 -9.97 -24.80 -25.96
C ALA A 95 -11.37 -25.45 -26.02
N GLU A 96 -12.30 -25.01 -25.17
CA GLU A 96 -13.70 -25.46 -25.16
C GLU A 96 -14.39 -25.13 -26.50
N VAL A 97 -14.28 -23.87 -26.96
CA VAL A 97 -14.80 -23.43 -28.26
C VAL A 97 -14.20 -24.22 -29.41
N THR A 98 -12.89 -24.52 -29.34
CA THR A 98 -12.20 -25.32 -30.37
C THR A 98 -12.73 -26.76 -30.40
N ALA A 99 -12.89 -27.39 -29.24
CA ALA A 99 -13.47 -28.74 -29.13
C ALA A 99 -14.90 -28.81 -29.68
N LEU A 100 -15.74 -27.80 -29.38
CA LEU A 100 -17.10 -27.72 -29.91
C LEU A 100 -17.12 -27.58 -31.44
N ARG A 101 -16.23 -26.74 -32.00
CA ARG A 101 -16.11 -26.57 -33.46
C ARG A 101 -15.67 -27.85 -34.17
N GLU A 102 -14.88 -28.68 -33.50
CA GLU A 102 -14.44 -29.99 -34.00
C GLU A 102 -15.46 -31.12 -33.75
N GLY A 103 -16.59 -30.83 -33.09
CA GLY A 103 -17.61 -31.81 -32.75
C GLY A 103 -17.27 -32.71 -31.56
N ARG A 104 -16.19 -32.40 -30.81
CA ARG A 104 -15.76 -33.13 -29.60
C ARG A 104 -16.53 -32.64 -28.36
N THR A 105 -17.83 -32.93 -28.30
CA THR A 105 -18.71 -32.44 -27.24
C THR A 105 -18.30 -32.90 -25.84
N ALA A 106 -17.84 -34.15 -25.69
CA ALA A 106 -17.40 -34.69 -24.41
C ALA A 106 -16.19 -33.92 -23.80
N ASP A 107 -15.25 -33.50 -24.65
CA ASP A 107 -14.07 -32.74 -24.21
C ASP A 107 -14.44 -31.32 -23.81
N ALA A 108 -15.35 -30.69 -24.56
CA ALA A 108 -15.89 -29.37 -24.23
C ALA A 108 -16.62 -29.38 -22.87
N GLU A 109 -17.47 -30.39 -22.63
CA GLU A 109 -18.17 -30.56 -21.35
C GLU A 109 -17.20 -30.81 -20.18
N ALA A 110 -16.09 -31.50 -20.41
CA ALA A 110 -15.05 -31.70 -19.40
C ALA A 110 -14.36 -30.37 -19.04
N LEU A 111 -14.01 -29.55 -20.03
CA LEU A 111 -13.40 -28.22 -19.83
C LEU A 111 -14.36 -27.26 -19.11
N CYS A 112 -15.63 -27.25 -19.50
CA CYS A 112 -16.66 -26.44 -18.87
C CYS A 112 -16.80 -26.77 -17.37
N ARG A 113 -16.90 -28.07 -17.02
CA ARG A 113 -16.95 -28.51 -15.61
C ARG A 113 -15.71 -28.14 -14.82
N ALA A 114 -14.52 -28.32 -15.40
CA ALA A 114 -13.26 -27.96 -14.75
C ALA A 114 -13.21 -26.46 -14.43
N ARG A 115 -13.67 -25.61 -15.36
CA ARG A 115 -13.78 -24.16 -15.18
C ARG A 115 -14.75 -23.77 -14.06
N GLU A 116 -15.93 -24.38 -14.02
CA GLU A 116 -16.94 -24.12 -12.98
C GLU A 116 -16.43 -24.50 -11.58
N GLN A 117 -15.72 -25.63 -11.48
CA GLN A 117 -15.07 -26.05 -10.24
C GLN A 117 -14.00 -25.05 -9.79
N ALA A 118 -13.17 -24.58 -10.72
CA ALA A 118 -12.15 -23.56 -10.42
C ALA A 118 -12.77 -22.21 -9.99
N ALA A 119 -13.90 -21.81 -10.58
CA ALA A 119 -14.60 -20.59 -10.21
C ALA A 119 -15.27 -20.66 -8.82
N GLY A 120 -15.71 -21.85 -8.40
CA GLY A 120 -16.30 -22.08 -7.07
C GLY A 120 -15.28 -21.98 -5.94
N ALA A 121 -14.00 -22.23 -6.21
CA ALA A 121 -12.91 -22.02 -5.27
C ALA A 121 -12.55 -20.51 -5.24
N GLN A 122 -13.22 -19.74 -4.38
CA GLN A 122 -13.02 -18.29 -4.30
C GLN A 122 -11.52 -17.91 -4.18
N PRO A 123 -10.92 -17.20 -5.17
CA PRO A 123 -9.49 -16.90 -5.19
C PRO A 123 -9.04 -15.79 -4.22
N GLY A 124 -9.86 -15.43 -3.22
CA GLY A 124 -9.68 -14.20 -2.43
C GLY A 124 -9.89 -14.35 -0.93
N ALA A 125 -10.28 -15.52 -0.42
CA ALA A 125 -10.60 -15.69 1.00
C ALA A 125 -9.36 -15.78 1.92
N GLY A 126 -8.14 -15.83 1.38
CA GLY A 126 -6.92 -16.13 2.14
C GLY A 126 -5.76 -15.14 2.02
N VAL A 127 -5.92 -14.00 1.35
CA VAL A 127 -4.83 -13.01 1.23
C VAL A 127 -5.01 -11.93 2.30
N ASP A 128 -4.43 -12.21 3.47
CA ASP A 128 -4.01 -11.29 4.53
C ASP A 128 -4.84 -10.02 4.70
N GLN A 129 -5.78 -10.12 5.63
CA GLN A 129 -6.19 -9.00 6.45
C GLN A 129 -4.92 -8.44 7.13
N PRO A 130 -4.50 -7.19 6.87
CA PRO A 130 -3.32 -6.67 7.53
C PRO A 130 -3.64 -6.64 9.02
N ALA A 131 -2.96 -7.49 9.79
CA ALA A 131 -3.01 -7.49 11.24
C ALA A 131 -2.80 -6.05 11.71
N GLY A 132 -3.79 -5.52 12.42
CA GLY A 132 -3.80 -4.15 12.87
C GLY A 132 -2.62 -3.87 13.79
N VAL A 133 -1.58 -3.21 13.29
CA VAL A 133 -0.62 -2.52 14.14
C VAL A 133 -1.19 -1.14 14.40
N GLY A 134 -1.97 -1.07 15.48
CA GLY A 134 -2.62 0.15 15.94
C GLY A 134 -3.14 0.04 17.38
N GLU A 135 -2.51 -0.81 18.19
CA GLU A 135 -2.73 -0.83 19.64
C GLU A 135 -2.08 0.42 20.24
N ARG A 136 -2.82 1.53 20.22
CA ARG A 136 -2.49 2.72 21.02
C ARG A 136 -2.74 2.37 22.48
N THR A 137 -1.70 1.90 23.16
CA THR A 137 -1.64 1.90 24.62
C THR A 137 -1.54 3.37 25.06
N GLY A 138 -2.67 4.00 25.36
CA GLY A 138 -2.71 5.26 26.10
C GLY A 138 -2.61 4.97 27.60
N PRO A 139 -1.86 5.74 28.40
CA PRO A 139 -1.85 5.57 29.85
C PRO A 139 -3.19 6.00 30.47
N PRO A 140 -3.60 5.42 31.61
CA PRO A 140 -4.83 5.78 32.28
C PRO A 140 -4.61 7.02 33.14
N ASP A 141 -5.46 8.04 32.98
CA ASP A 141 -5.69 9.01 34.04
C ASP A 141 -7.19 9.05 34.34
N ASP A 142 -7.49 8.62 35.56
CA ASP A 142 -8.80 8.60 36.18
C ASP A 142 -9.27 10.00 36.58
N GLN A 143 -10.60 10.09 36.77
CA GLN A 143 -11.37 11.10 37.53
C GLN A 143 -11.75 12.37 36.75
N ALA A 144 -12.97 12.91 36.87
CA ALA A 144 -14.22 12.50 37.47
C ALA A 144 -15.27 13.56 37.12
N ALA A 145 -16.55 13.16 37.06
CA ALA A 145 -17.73 13.86 37.59
C ALA A 145 -18.94 13.75 36.65
N ALA A 146 -19.96 13.08 37.17
CA ALA A 146 -21.26 12.86 36.58
C ALA A 146 -22.21 14.08 36.80
N GLU A 147 -23.04 14.36 35.77
CA GLU A 147 -24.49 14.66 35.75
C GLU A 147 -25.13 15.79 36.64
N PRO A 148 -26.38 16.27 36.38
CA PRO A 148 -27.46 15.74 35.52
C PRO A 148 -28.26 16.74 34.64
N ALA A 149 -29.23 16.15 33.92
CA ALA A 149 -30.29 16.61 33.03
C ALA A 149 -31.02 17.95 33.31
N ASP A 150 -31.50 18.60 32.22
CA ASP A 150 -32.86 19.16 32.18
C ASP A 150 -33.46 19.20 30.76
N LYS A 151 -34.79 19.03 30.72
CA LYS A 151 -35.70 18.81 29.60
C LYS A 151 -35.94 20.09 28.79
N ALA A 152 -36.14 19.96 27.48
CA ALA A 152 -37.34 20.47 26.79
C ALA A 152 -37.32 20.15 25.29
N ARG A 153 -38.35 19.39 24.85
CA ARG A 153 -38.87 19.36 23.48
C ARG A 153 -40.12 20.25 23.48
N PRO A 154 -40.42 21.02 22.42
CA PRO A 154 -41.34 20.55 21.37
C PRO A 154 -40.82 20.92 19.96
N ALA A 155 -40.91 20.04 18.97
CA ALA A 155 -42.04 19.80 18.04
C ALA A 155 -42.11 20.78 16.86
N GLY A 156 -42.25 20.22 15.65
CA GLY A 156 -42.43 20.92 14.37
C GLY A 156 -41.22 20.70 13.44
N GLY A 157 -41.31 20.06 12.28
CA GLY A 157 -42.43 19.48 11.56
C GLY A 157 -41.91 18.41 10.59
N ALA A 158 -42.85 17.62 10.09
CA ALA A 158 -42.64 16.50 9.18
C ALA A 158 -42.05 16.94 7.83
N ASP A 159 -41.06 16.17 7.35
CA ASP A 159 -40.94 15.46 6.05
C ASP A 159 -41.85 15.84 4.86
N PRO A 160 -41.54 15.45 3.59
CA PRO A 160 -40.45 14.56 3.13
C PRO A 160 -39.75 14.92 1.78
N VAL A 161 -38.66 14.19 1.51
CA VAL A 161 -38.24 13.54 0.25
C VAL A 161 -38.73 14.13 -1.09
N ALA A 162 -37.79 14.54 -1.93
CA ALA A 162 -37.91 14.43 -3.38
C ALA A 162 -36.54 14.27 -4.07
N ARG A 163 -36.24 13.05 -4.52
CA ARG A 163 -35.62 12.80 -5.83
C ARG A 163 -36.76 12.30 -6.74
N PRO A 164 -36.71 12.61 -8.05
CA PRO A 164 -36.22 11.61 -8.99
C PRO A 164 -35.30 12.18 -10.09
N GLU A 165 -34.22 11.43 -10.37
CA GLU A 165 -33.71 10.90 -11.65
C GLU A 165 -33.93 11.59 -13.04
N PRO A 166 -33.10 11.23 -14.04
CA PRO A 166 -32.57 12.12 -15.08
C PRO A 166 -33.32 12.10 -16.42
N ALA A 167 -32.91 13.01 -17.31
CA ALA A 167 -33.14 12.96 -18.76
C ALA A 167 -31.79 13.09 -19.48
#